data_AF-A0A553FJG4-F1
#
_entry.id   AF-A0A553FJG4-F1
#
_cell.length_a   1.000
_cell.length_b   1.000
_cell.length_c   1.000
_cell.angle_alpha   90.00
_cell.angle_beta   90.00
_cell.angle_gamma   90.00
#
_symmetry.space_group_name_H-M   'P 1'
#
loop_
_entity.id
_entity.type
_entity.pdbx_description
1 polymer ?
#
loop_
_entity_poly.entity_id
_entity_poly.type
_entity_poly.pdbx_seq_one_letter_code
_entity_poly.pdbx_strand_id
1 'polypeptide(L)'
;MNSKALEIAIVCVNHNSYCELNLFIDSIQKALLNSDNVNLVLVIVDNSSNKKEITVGVSYDLTVIDSVNDGYMAGLNRGYQSLADTSIYDYIIASNVDLEMKSTFFQEIKKSAYPEDVLVIGPSIYSRKYHIDMNPQRIYRPKKNKYLINEFIFSFPQIYRLQRFISKYKKNKSNATKYPYATEMYACHGAVFIFTSEFFNRMGTIDYPLFLYGEEIFIAEQVRSLGGRIIYDPNLEFLDEGSVSTSKLDYKRLAKEHLKATRFILKNYYP
;
A
#
# COMPACT_ATOMS: atom_id res chain seq x y z
N MET A 1 23.87 3.75 -26.68
CA MET A 1 24.05 3.29 -25.29
C MET A 1 22.73 2.68 -24.88
N ASN A 2 22.65 1.35 -24.71
CA ASN A 2 21.45 0.73 -24.14
C ASN A 2 21.37 1.21 -22.69
N SER A 3 20.38 2.05 -22.37
CA SER A 3 20.06 2.36 -20.98
C SER A 3 19.72 1.05 -20.27
N LYS A 4 20.16 0.89 -19.01
CA LYS A 4 19.75 -0.25 -18.18
C LYS A 4 18.21 -0.30 -18.15
N ALA A 5 17.62 -1.47 -18.37
CA ALA A 5 16.18 -1.67 -18.18
C ALA A 5 15.81 -1.38 -16.73
N LEU A 6 14.63 -0.79 -16.52
CA LEU A 6 14.09 -0.64 -15.18
C LEU A 6 13.43 -1.96 -14.76
N GLU A 7 13.90 -2.54 -13.67
CA GLU A 7 13.41 -3.83 -13.15
C GLU A 7 12.36 -3.58 -12.06
N ILE A 8 11.11 -3.99 -12.29
CA ILE A 8 10.00 -3.81 -11.35
C ILE A 8 9.29 -5.13 -11.07
N ALA A 9 9.04 -5.41 -9.79
CA ALA A 9 8.04 -6.39 -9.38
C ALA A 9 6.80 -5.67 -8.83
N ILE A 10 5.61 -6.11 -9.22
CA ILE A 10 4.35 -5.73 -8.59
C ILE A 10 3.81 -6.95 -7.88
N VAL A 11 3.56 -6.83 -6.58
CA VAL A 11 2.91 -7.84 -5.76
C VAL A 11 1.56 -7.30 -5.31
N CYS A 12 0.48 -7.98 -5.66
CA CYS A 12 -0.86 -7.57 -5.25
C CYS A 12 -1.65 -8.71 -4.62
N VAL A 13 -2.61 -8.35 -3.77
CA VAL A 13 -3.49 -9.32 -3.11
C VAL A 13 -4.91 -9.16 -3.63
N ASN A 14 -5.45 -10.24 -4.17
CA ASN A 14 -6.86 -10.33 -4.54
C ASN A 14 -7.65 -11.01 -3.42
N HIS A 15 -8.84 -10.48 -3.10
CA HIS A 15 -9.78 -11.13 -2.19
C HIS A 15 -11.22 -10.93 -2.66
N ASN A 16 -11.67 -11.84 -3.51
CA ASN A 16 -12.98 -11.86 -4.16
C ASN A 16 -13.26 -10.61 -5.02
N SER A 17 -12.21 -9.97 -5.57
CA SER A 17 -12.27 -8.70 -6.31
C SER A 17 -11.77 -8.86 -7.75
N TYR A 18 -12.24 -9.90 -8.44
CA TYR A 18 -11.75 -10.25 -9.79
C TYR A 18 -12.05 -9.19 -10.85
N CYS A 19 -13.15 -8.45 -10.72
CA CYS A 19 -13.47 -7.38 -11.65
C CYS A 19 -12.47 -6.24 -11.52
N GLU A 20 -12.19 -5.82 -10.28
CA GLU A 20 -11.20 -4.80 -9.97
C GLU A 20 -9.79 -5.28 -10.36
N LEU A 21 -9.45 -6.54 -10.09
CA LEU A 21 -8.19 -7.15 -10.51
C LEU A 21 -7.97 -7.07 -12.02
N ASN A 22 -8.98 -7.39 -12.83
CA ASN A 22 -8.85 -7.29 -14.29
C ASN A 22 -8.60 -5.84 -14.74
N LEU A 23 -9.30 -4.87 -14.15
CA LEU A 23 -9.07 -3.44 -14.44
C LEU A 23 -7.67 -3.00 -14.02
N PHE A 24 -7.18 -3.50 -12.89
CA PHE A 24 -5.83 -3.24 -12.42
C PHE A 24 -4.77 -3.80 -13.38
N ILE A 25 -4.90 -5.06 -13.82
CA ILE A 25 -4.01 -5.71 -14.80
C ILE A 25 -4.02 -4.94 -16.13
N ASP A 26 -5.21 -4.55 -16.63
CA ASP A 26 -5.34 -3.75 -17.84
C ASP A 26 -4.64 -2.38 -17.72
N SER A 27 -4.74 -1.75 -16.55
CA SER A 27 -4.10 -0.45 -16.28
C SER A 27 -2.57 -0.55 -16.27
N ILE A 28 -2.03 -1.62 -15.68
CA ILE A 28 -0.59 -1.93 -15.69
C ILE A 28 -0.13 -2.16 -17.13
N GLN A 29 -0.86 -2.95 -17.92
CA GLN A 29 -0.50 -3.21 -19.31
C GLN A 29 -0.52 -1.94 -20.16
N LYS A 30 -1.52 -1.07 -19.99
CA LYS A 30 -1.55 0.24 -20.64
C LYS A 30 -0.36 1.11 -20.22
N ALA A 31 0.00 1.12 -18.94
CA ALA A 31 1.15 1.86 -18.47
C ALA A 31 2.45 1.31 -19.08
N LEU A 32 2.60 -0.01 -19.16
CA LEU A 32 3.78 -0.67 -19.73
C LEU A 32 3.91 -0.38 -21.23
N LEU A 33 2.82 -0.45 -21.99
CA LEU A 33 2.83 -0.11 -23.43
C LEU A 33 3.18 1.35 -23.72
N ASN A 34 3.05 2.23 -22.72
CA ASN A 34 3.45 3.64 -22.83
C ASN A 34 4.90 3.89 -22.37
N SER A 35 5.66 2.86 -21.98
CA SER A 35 7.04 3.02 -21.53
C SER A 35 7.94 1.96 -22.14
N ASP A 36 9.08 2.38 -22.69
CA ASP A 36 10.08 1.45 -23.21
C ASP A 36 11.02 0.98 -22.09
N ASN A 37 11.69 -0.15 -22.29
CA ASN A 37 12.81 -0.62 -21.46
C ASN A 37 12.45 -0.76 -19.96
N VAL A 38 11.30 -1.40 -19.70
CA VAL A 38 10.82 -1.78 -18.37
C VAL A 38 10.61 -3.29 -18.39
N ASN A 39 11.27 -3.99 -17.47
CA ASN A 39 11.04 -5.40 -17.22
C ASN A 39 10.12 -5.50 -16.02
N LEU A 40 8.99 -6.18 -16.19
CA LEU A 40 7.93 -6.26 -15.21
C LEU A 40 7.63 -7.72 -14.85
N VAL A 41 7.56 -7.99 -13.56
CA VAL A 41 6.96 -9.21 -13.01
C VAL A 41 5.73 -8.83 -12.19
N LEU A 42 4.59 -9.46 -12.45
CA LEU A 42 3.37 -9.32 -11.67
C LEU A 42 3.12 -10.62 -10.89
N VAL A 43 3.01 -10.50 -9.57
CA VAL A 43 2.62 -11.59 -8.66
C VAL A 43 1.27 -11.26 -8.05
N ILE A 44 0.27 -12.08 -8.35
CA ILE A 44 -1.08 -11.98 -7.78
C ILE A 44 -1.22 -13.06 -6.71
N VAL A 45 -1.46 -12.65 -5.48
CA VAL A 45 -1.77 -13.56 -4.37
C VAL A 45 -3.28 -13.60 -4.18
N ASP A 46 -3.91 -14.71 -4.55
CA ASP A 46 -5.36 -14.87 -4.46
C ASP A 46 -5.78 -15.44 -3.10
N ASN A 47 -6.13 -14.53 -2.19
CA ASN A 47 -6.68 -14.82 -0.86
C ASN A 47 -8.17 -15.19 -0.91
N SER A 48 -8.78 -15.30 -2.10
CA SER A 48 -10.20 -15.64 -2.23
C SER A 48 -10.51 -17.04 -1.76
N SER A 49 -11.62 -17.17 -1.03
CA SER A 49 -12.18 -18.48 -0.65
C SER A 49 -12.80 -19.20 -1.85
N ASN A 50 -13.40 -18.46 -2.78
CA ASN A 50 -13.90 -18.98 -4.04
C ASN A 50 -13.02 -18.46 -5.18
N LYS A 51 -12.19 -19.35 -5.71
CA LYS A 51 -11.19 -19.03 -6.72
C LYS A 51 -11.82 -18.98 -8.11
N LYS A 52 -11.49 -17.94 -8.87
CA LYS A 52 -11.83 -17.85 -10.29
C LYS A 52 -10.55 -17.88 -11.10
N GLU A 53 -10.65 -18.47 -12.27
CA GLU A 53 -9.54 -18.48 -13.21
C GLU A 53 -9.19 -17.05 -13.63
N ILE A 54 -7.92 -16.70 -13.53
CA ILE A 54 -7.36 -15.42 -13.99
C ILE A 54 -6.73 -15.68 -15.35
N THR A 55 -7.54 -15.59 -16.41
CA THR A 55 -7.09 -15.79 -17.79
C THR A 55 -6.80 -14.42 -18.42
N VAL A 56 -5.63 -13.85 -18.17
CA VAL A 56 -5.24 -12.58 -18.81
C VAL A 56 -3.99 -12.79 -19.65
N GLY A 57 -4.10 -12.47 -20.94
CA GLY A 57 -2.96 -12.45 -21.86
C GLY A 57 -2.17 -11.17 -21.68
N VAL A 58 -1.16 -11.21 -20.82
CA VAL A 58 -0.27 -10.07 -20.53
C VAL A 58 1.05 -10.17 -21.30
N SER A 59 1.71 -9.03 -21.49
CA SER A 59 3.01 -8.94 -22.18
C SER A 59 4.21 -9.04 -21.24
N TYR A 60 3.99 -9.48 -20.01
CA TYR A 60 4.97 -9.52 -18.92
C TYR A 60 4.81 -10.79 -18.10
N ASP A 61 5.78 -11.11 -17.27
CA ASP A 61 5.73 -12.33 -16.46
C ASP A 61 4.64 -12.21 -15.40
N LEU A 62 3.74 -13.19 -15.37
CA LEU A 62 2.60 -13.23 -14.46
C LEU A 62 2.62 -14.53 -13.67
N THR A 63 2.66 -14.41 -12.35
CA THR A 63 2.50 -15.53 -11.42
C THR A 63 1.26 -15.32 -10.57
N VAL A 64 0.43 -16.36 -10.45
CA VAL A 64 -0.72 -16.38 -9.56
C VAL A 64 -0.46 -17.39 -8.45
N ILE A 65 -0.59 -16.96 -7.20
CA ILE A 65 -0.37 -17.77 -6.01
C ILE A 65 -1.68 -17.95 -5.28
N ASP A 66 -2.12 -19.20 -5.20
CA ASP A 66 -3.24 -19.59 -4.39
C ASP A 66 -2.91 -19.46 -2.91
N SER A 67 -3.78 -18.77 -2.18
CA SER A 67 -3.56 -18.46 -0.78
C SER A 67 -4.84 -18.55 0.05
N VAL A 68 -4.67 -18.68 1.37
CA VAL A 68 -5.73 -18.48 2.36
C VAL A 68 -5.75 -17.02 2.79
N ASN A 69 -6.90 -16.51 3.22
CA ASN A 69 -6.97 -15.15 3.74
C ASN A 69 -6.46 -15.09 5.20
N ASP A 70 -5.15 -14.93 5.34
CA ASP A 70 -4.45 -14.71 6.62
C ASP A 70 -4.05 -13.24 6.85
N GLY A 71 -4.44 -12.35 5.96
CA GLY A 71 -4.26 -10.90 6.06
C GLY A 71 -3.66 -10.31 4.79
N TYR A 72 -3.82 -8.99 4.62
CA TYR A 72 -3.32 -8.28 3.45
C TYR A 72 -1.79 -8.34 3.36
N MET A 73 -1.09 -7.93 4.41
CA MET A 73 0.37 -7.94 4.44
C MET A 73 0.96 -9.36 4.42
N ALA A 74 0.26 -10.35 4.99
CA ALA A 74 0.67 -11.75 4.90
C ALA A 74 0.63 -12.26 3.45
N GLY A 75 -0.44 -11.91 2.71
CA GLY A 75 -0.52 -12.14 1.28
C GLY A 75 0.59 -11.46 0.49
N LEU A 76 0.84 -10.16 0.75
CA LEU A 76 1.94 -9.43 0.12
C LEU A 76 3.31 -10.06 0.41
N ASN A 77 3.58 -10.45 1.66
CA ASN A 77 4.82 -11.12 2.03
C ASN A 77 4.97 -12.46 1.28
N ARG A 78 3.91 -13.27 1.17
CA ARG A 78 3.92 -14.52 0.39
C ARG A 78 4.27 -14.27 -1.08
N GLY A 79 3.72 -13.21 -1.68
CA GLY A 79 4.06 -12.83 -3.06
C GLY A 79 5.51 -12.35 -3.18
N TYR A 80 5.98 -11.53 -2.25
CA TYR A 80 7.38 -11.11 -2.19
C TYR A 80 8.35 -12.30 -2.06
N GLN A 81 8.06 -13.27 -1.19
CA GLN A 81 8.90 -14.46 -0.99
C GLN A 81 8.91 -15.39 -2.21
N SER A 82 7.97 -15.25 -3.15
CA SER A 82 7.96 -16.02 -4.40
C SER A 82 8.93 -15.48 -5.46
N LEU A 83 9.42 -14.24 -5.28
CA LEU A 83 10.42 -13.65 -6.15
C LEU A 83 11.77 -14.34 -5.92
N ALA A 84 12.34 -14.92 -6.97
CA ALA A 84 13.53 -15.77 -6.86
C ALA A 84 14.79 -15.00 -6.40
N ASP A 85 14.99 -13.80 -6.93
CA ASP A 85 16.06 -12.89 -6.53
C ASP A 85 15.48 -11.48 -6.44
N THR A 86 15.31 -10.97 -5.23
CA THR A 86 14.71 -9.64 -5.01
C THR A 86 15.71 -8.50 -5.26
N SER A 87 17.00 -8.80 -5.33
CA SER A 87 18.06 -7.79 -5.52
C SER A 87 18.14 -7.26 -6.95
N ILE A 88 17.51 -7.95 -7.91
CA ILE A 88 17.46 -7.50 -9.31
C ILE A 88 16.52 -6.31 -9.50
N TYR A 89 15.49 -6.18 -8.66
CA TYR A 89 14.46 -5.18 -8.83
C TYR A 89 14.92 -3.82 -8.30
N ASP A 90 14.80 -2.79 -9.13
CA ASP A 90 15.00 -1.40 -8.70
C ASP A 90 13.85 -0.99 -7.75
N TYR A 91 12.64 -1.48 -8.02
CA TYR A 91 11.46 -1.27 -7.17
C TYR A 91 10.59 -2.53 -7.03
N ILE A 92 10.04 -2.72 -5.82
CA ILE A 92 8.99 -3.70 -5.55
C ILE A 92 7.75 -2.94 -5.07
N ILE A 93 6.66 -3.05 -5.83
CA ILE A 93 5.41 -2.35 -5.57
C ILE A 93 4.43 -3.32 -4.92
N ALA A 94 4.03 -3.04 -3.69
CA ALA A 94 2.95 -3.74 -3.02
C ALA A 94 1.65 -2.96 -3.19
N SER A 95 0.58 -3.59 -3.68
CA SER A 95 -0.66 -2.89 -3.99
C SER A 95 -1.92 -3.72 -3.68
N ASN A 96 -3.01 -3.02 -3.37
CA ASN A 96 -4.35 -3.57 -3.56
C ASN A 96 -4.67 -3.69 -5.06
N VAL A 97 -5.75 -4.40 -5.37
CA VAL A 97 -6.26 -4.58 -6.75
C VAL A 97 -7.41 -3.63 -7.09
N ASP A 98 -7.88 -2.80 -6.13
CA ASP A 98 -9.00 -1.86 -6.30
C ASP A 98 -8.56 -0.45 -6.74
N LEU A 99 -7.46 -0.38 -7.48
CA LEU A 99 -6.86 0.85 -7.99
C LEU A 99 -6.63 0.75 -9.50
N GLU A 100 -6.53 1.88 -10.17
CA GLU A 100 -6.10 1.99 -11.56
C GLU A 100 -4.73 2.69 -11.60
N MET A 101 -3.70 2.02 -12.15
CA MET A 101 -2.40 2.64 -12.38
C MET A 101 -2.48 3.60 -13.56
N LYS A 102 -2.03 4.84 -13.37
CA LYS A 102 -2.05 5.84 -14.45
C LYS A 102 -1.07 5.44 -15.56
N SER A 103 -1.46 5.65 -16.82
CA SER A 103 -0.68 5.18 -17.98
C SER A 103 0.73 5.78 -18.11
N THR A 104 1.02 6.89 -17.45
CA THR A 104 2.37 7.50 -17.44
C THR A 104 3.25 6.99 -16.29
N PHE A 105 2.75 6.09 -15.42
CA PHE A 105 3.44 5.68 -14.19
C PHE A 105 4.89 5.24 -14.45
N PHE A 106 5.10 4.30 -15.39
CA PHE A 106 6.44 3.80 -15.69
C PHE A 106 7.34 4.84 -16.37
N GLN A 107 6.78 5.81 -17.09
CA GLN A 107 7.56 6.92 -17.64
C GLN A 107 8.06 7.84 -16.54
N GLU A 108 7.19 8.13 -15.55
CA GLU A 108 7.51 9.03 -14.45
C GLU A 108 8.52 8.40 -13.48
N ILE A 109 8.32 7.14 -13.06
CA ILE A 109 9.24 6.47 -12.14
C ILE A 109 10.66 6.29 -12.73
N LYS A 110 10.78 6.16 -14.06
CA LYS A 110 12.07 6.13 -14.76
C LYS A 110 12.79 7.47 -14.75
N LYS A 111 12.05 8.59 -14.71
CA LYS A 111 12.62 9.94 -14.62
C LYS A 111 12.98 10.29 -13.18
N SER A 112 12.31 9.69 -12.21
CA SER A 112 12.58 9.91 -10.80
C SER A 112 13.93 9.33 -10.40
N ALA A 113 14.72 10.13 -9.69
CA ALA A 113 15.95 9.72 -9.04
C ALA A 113 15.79 9.97 -7.54
N TYR A 114 15.77 8.89 -6.76
CA TYR A 114 15.63 8.97 -5.32
C TYR A 114 16.99 8.80 -4.64
N PRO A 115 17.30 9.60 -3.62
CA PRO A 115 18.45 9.35 -2.76
C PRO A 115 18.42 7.95 -2.12
N GLU A 116 19.58 7.36 -1.83
CA GLU A 116 19.69 6.02 -1.24
C GLU A 116 19.04 5.86 0.13
N ASP A 117 18.84 6.97 0.87
CA ASP A 117 18.14 6.97 2.15
C ASP A 117 16.60 7.00 1.99
N VAL A 118 16.06 7.09 0.77
CA VAL A 118 14.64 6.90 0.48
C VAL A 118 14.37 5.42 0.33
N LEU A 119 13.72 4.84 1.34
CA LEU A 119 13.45 3.41 1.38
C LEU A 119 12.05 3.07 0.87
N VAL A 120 11.09 3.98 1.02
CA VAL A 120 9.72 3.78 0.54
C VAL A 120 9.23 5.04 -0.14
N ILE A 121 8.58 4.86 -1.28
CA ILE A 121 7.88 5.91 -2.00
C ILE A 121 6.39 5.63 -1.87
N GLY A 122 5.62 6.64 -1.47
CA GLY A 122 4.17 6.58 -1.56
C GLY A 122 3.68 7.42 -2.73
N PRO A 123 2.98 6.82 -3.70
CA PRO A 123 2.44 7.56 -4.84
C PRO A 123 1.25 8.43 -4.44
N SER A 124 0.84 9.34 -5.31
CA SER A 124 -0.52 9.89 -5.32
C SER A 124 -1.54 8.76 -5.46
N ILE A 125 -2.53 8.75 -4.59
CA ILE A 125 -3.68 7.85 -4.67
C ILE A 125 -4.94 8.73 -4.65
N TYR A 126 -5.34 9.17 -5.84
CA TYR A 126 -6.45 10.09 -5.99
C TYR A 126 -7.79 9.36 -5.93
N SER A 127 -8.54 9.61 -4.86
CA SER A 127 -9.89 9.05 -4.69
C SER A 127 -10.91 9.90 -5.46
N ARG A 128 -11.47 9.35 -6.54
CA ARG A 128 -12.50 10.02 -7.34
C ARG A 128 -13.78 10.26 -6.55
N LYS A 129 -14.10 9.37 -5.62
CA LYS A 129 -15.27 9.48 -4.74
C LYS A 129 -15.19 10.65 -3.77
N TYR A 130 -14.00 10.91 -3.24
CA TYR A 130 -13.79 11.95 -2.22
C TYR A 130 -13.14 13.22 -2.79
N HIS A 131 -12.68 13.19 -4.04
CA HIS A 131 -11.95 14.27 -4.71
C HIS A 131 -10.73 14.75 -3.91
N ILE A 132 -10.01 13.80 -3.30
CA ILE A 132 -8.80 14.06 -2.51
C ILE A 132 -7.73 13.03 -2.86
N ASP A 133 -6.48 13.45 -2.76
CA ASP A 133 -5.36 12.51 -2.67
C ASP A 133 -5.31 11.92 -1.27
N MET A 134 -5.19 10.59 -1.18
CA MET A 134 -5.07 9.87 0.08
C MET A 134 -3.64 9.89 0.64
N ASN A 135 -2.66 10.26 -0.18
CA ASN A 135 -1.31 10.56 0.24
C ASN A 135 -0.99 12.07 0.14
N PRO A 136 -0.03 12.58 0.93
CA PRO A 136 0.62 11.94 2.07
C PRO A 136 -0.35 11.59 3.21
N GLN A 137 -0.36 10.33 3.67
CA GLN A 137 -1.29 9.90 4.72
C GLN A 137 -0.93 10.52 6.08
N ARG A 138 0.37 10.61 6.39
CA ARG A 138 0.88 11.27 7.60
C ARG A 138 2.22 11.96 7.32
N ILE A 139 2.29 13.26 7.61
CA ILE A 139 3.56 14.02 7.55
C ILE A 139 4.44 13.75 8.77
N TYR A 140 3.85 13.62 9.96
CA TYR A 140 4.62 13.52 11.21
C TYR A 140 4.35 12.22 11.97
N ARG A 141 5.39 11.74 12.67
CA ARG A 141 5.30 10.61 13.61
C ARG A 141 4.24 10.89 14.67
N PRO A 142 3.22 10.02 14.81
CA PRO A 142 2.22 10.20 15.86
C PRO A 142 2.84 10.12 17.26
N LYS A 143 2.32 10.92 18.20
CA LYS A 143 2.75 10.87 19.61
C LYS A 143 2.14 9.68 20.35
N LYS A 144 2.84 9.13 21.34
CA LYS A 144 2.37 8.01 22.19
C LYS A 144 0.94 8.20 22.72
N ASN A 145 0.62 9.40 23.21
CA ASN A 145 -0.70 9.73 23.75
C ASN A 145 -1.85 9.48 22.76
N LYS A 146 -1.62 9.65 21.45
CA LYS A 146 -2.63 9.35 20.43
C LYS A 146 -3.00 7.87 20.43
N TYR A 147 -2.01 6.99 20.54
CA TYR A 147 -2.25 5.55 20.60
C TYR A 147 -2.88 5.12 21.92
N LEU A 148 -2.52 5.74 23.06
CA LEU A 148 -3.19 5.48 24.34
C LEU A 148 -4.67 5.85 24.29
N ILE A 149 -5.01 7.01 23.70
CA ILE A 149 -6.41 7.42 23.49
C ILE A 149 -7.13 6.43 22.55
N ASN A 150 -6.49 6.05 21.44
CA ASN A 150 -7.04 5.08 20.51
C ASN A 150 -7.28 3.71 21.18
N GLU A 151 -6.33 3.24 21.99
CA GLU A 151 -6.46 1.99 22.73
C GLU A 151 -7.69 2.03 23.66
N PHE A 152 -7.87 3.13 24.39
CA PHE A 152 -9.06 3.34 25.21
C PHE A 152 -10.33 3.30 24.36
N ILE A 153 -10.40 4.06 23.26
CA ILE A 153 -11.59 4.11 22.39
C ILE A 153 -11.92 2.73 21.81
N PHE A 154 -10.92 2.00 21.32
CA PHE A 154 -11.12 0.68 20.70
C PHE A 154 -11.41 -0.42 21.73
N SER A 155 -11.04 -0.23 22.99
CA SER A 155 -11.42 -1.12 24.10
C SER A 155 -12.93 -1.10 24.38
N PHE A 156 -13.63 -0.02 23.99
CA PHE A 156 -15.08 0.12 24.19
C PHE A 156 -15.79 0.30 22.84
N PRO A 157 -16.33 -0.78 22.22
CA PRO A 157 -16.93 -0.72 20.89
C PRO A 157 -18.05 0.32 20.72
N GLN A 158 -18.76 0.68 21.80
CA GLN A 158 -19.77 1.73 21.76
C GLN A 158 -19.17 3.13 21.60
N ILE A 159 -18.03 3.40 22.24
CA ILE A 159 -17.28 4.64 22.08
C ILE A 159 -16.71 4.72 20.66
N TYR A 160 -16.14 3.63 20.15
CA TYR A 160 -15.70 3.54 18.76
C TYR A 160 -16.83 3.80 17.76
N ARG A 161 -18.02 3.23 18.00
CA ARG A 161 -19.21 3.47 17.17
C ARG A 161 -19.58 4.95 17.16
N LEU A 162 -19.65 5.59 18.32
CA LEU A 162 -19.94 7.02 18.45
C LEU A 162 -18.89 7.88 17.73
N GLN A 163 -17.60 7.58 17.91
CA GLN A 163 -16.50 8.26 17.21
C GLN A 163 -16.66 8.16 15.68
N ARG A 164 -16.96 6.96 15.17
CA ARG A 164 -17.16 6.73 13.72
C ARG A 164 -18.34 7.53 13.18
N PHE A 165 -19.44 7.63 13.94
CA PHE A 165 -20.57 8.50 13.60
C PHE A 165 -20.12 9.96 13.52
N ILE A 166 -19.49 10.51 14.57
CA ILE A 166 -19.02 11.90 14.62
C ILE A 166 -18.06 12.21 13.45
N SER A 167 -17.10 11.31 13.17
CA SER A 167 -16.15 11.48 12.07
C SER A 167 -16.81 11.51 10.70
N LYS A 168 -17.89 10.74 10.50
CA LYS A 168 -18.67 10.77 9.24
C LYS A 168 -19.33 12.14 9.02
N TYR A 169 -19.84 12.77 10.09
CA TYR A 169 -20.39 14.12 10.01
C TYR A 169 -19.33 15.21 9.80
N LYS A 170 -18.12 15.04 10.35
CA LYS A 170 -17.01 16.00 10.19
C LYS A 170 -16.33 15.92 8.81
N LYS A 171 -16.36 14.77 8.14
CA LYS A 171 -15.70 14.56 6.83
C LYS A 171 -16.22 15.47 5.70
N ASN A 172 -17.39 16.09 5.87
CA ASN A 172 -17.96 17.04 4.88
C ASN A 172 -17.30 18.44 4.88
N LYS A 173 -16.20 18.66 5.61
CA LYS A 173 -15.60 20.00 5.79
C LYS A 173 -14.08 20.10 5.64
N SER A 174 -13.37 19.03 5.30
CA SER A 174 -11.90 19.09 5.17
C SER A 174 -11.48 19.36 3.73
N ASN A 175 -10.88 20.52 3.48
CA ASN A 175 -10.03 20.73 2.31
C ASN A 175 -8.74 19.92 2.54
N ALA A 176 -8.48 18.92 1.71
CA ALA A 176 -7.20 18.22 1.74
C ALA A 176 -6.08 19.20 1.34
N THR A 177 -4.99 19.20 2.11
CA THR A 177 -3.78 19.92 1.73
C THR A 177 -3.20 19.26 0.49
N LYS A 178 -3.04 20.02 -0.59
CA LYS A 178 -2.39 19.54 -1.81
C LYS A 178 -0.87 19.66 -1.67
N TYR A 179 -0.16 18.62 -2.06
CA TYR A 179 1.31 18.58 -2.10
C TYR A 179 1.74 18.50 -3.57
N PRO A 180 2.07 19.63 -4.22
CA PRO A 180 2.35 19.64 -5.66
C PRO A 180 3.74 19.09 -6.02
N TYR A 181 4.60 18.84 -5.02
CA TYR A 181 5.98 18.39 -5.22
C TYR A 181 6.30 17.21 -4.32
N ALA A 182 7.34 16.47 -4.69
CA ALA A 182 7.85 15.39 -3.86
C ALA A 182 8.16 15.91 -2.44
N THR A 183 7.59 15.27 -1.43
CA THR A 183 7.61 15.75 -0.05
C THR A 183 7.87 14.60 0.90
N GLU A 184 8.68 14.82 1.93
CA GLU A 184 8.87 13.83 2.98
C GLU A 184 7.58 13.59 3.76
N MET A 185 7.30 12.32 4.03
CA MET A 185 6.19 11.92 4.87
C MET A 185 6.60 10.85 5.86
N TYR A 186 5.86 10.76 6.95
CA TYR A 186 6.08 9.73 7.95
C TYR A 186 5.50 8.38 7.54
N ALA A 187 4.29 8.37 6.98
CA ALA A 187 3.63 7.13 6.56
C ALA A 187 2.79 7.38 5.30
N CYS A 188 2.92 6.47 4.33
CA CYS A 188 2.06 6.39 3.15
C CYS A 188 0.84 5.51 3.41
N HIS A 189 -0.19 5.71 2.60
CA HIS A 189 -1.43 4.94 2.63
C HIS A 189 -1.16 3.48 2.25
N GLY A 190 -1.70 2.54 3.02
CA GLY A 190 -1.41 1.10 2.88
C GLY A 190 -1.93 0.44 1.60
N ALA A 191 -2.60 1.19 0.73
CA ALA A 191 -3.12 0.67 -0.53
C ALA A 191 -2.01 0.51 -1.58
N VAL A 192 -0.94 1.33 -1.51
CA VAL A 192 0.25 1.18 -2.35
C VAL A 192 1.50 1.55 -1.55
N PHE A 193 2.47 0.64 -1.54
CA PHE A 193 3.84 0.90 -1.12
C PHE A 193 4.78 0.65 -2.30
N ILE A 194 5.68 1.58 -2.59
CA ILE A 194 6.75 1.36 -3.57
C ILE A 194 8.05 1.25 -2.78
N PHE A 195 8.53 0.03 -2.58
CA PHE A 195 9.80 -0.24 -1.89
C PHE A 195 10.96 -0.08 -2.86
N THR A 196 11.99 0.64 -2.45
CA THR A 196 13.26 0.70 -3.19
C THR A 196 14.08 -0.57 -2.92
N SER A 197 15.03 -0.90 -3.79
CA SER A 197 16.03 -1.94 -3.52
C SER A 197 16.74 -1.72 -2.17
N GLU A 198 17.03 -0.46 -1.84
CA GLU A 198 17.66 -0.05 -0.58
C GLU A 198 16.86 -0.44 0.68
N PHE A 199 15.52 -0.48 0.61
CA PHE A 199 14.72 -0.94 1.75
C PHE A 199 15.08 -2.37 2.14
N PHE A 200 15.19 -3.27 1.17
CA PHE A 200 15.49 -4.69 1.42
C PHE A 200 16.99 -4.92 1.67
N ASN A 201 17.88 -4.17 1.00
CA ASN A 201 19.32 -4.20 1.29
C ASN A 201 19.63 -3.86 2.75
N ARG A 202 18.82 -2.98 3.36
CA ARG A 202 18.90 -2.61 4.78
C ARG A 202 18.11 -3.55 5.69
N MET A 203 17.75 -4.75 5.23
CA MET A 203 16.97 -5.73 6.00
C MET A 203 15.56 -5.25 6.38
N GLY A 204 14.97 -4.37 5.56
CA GLY A 204 13.55 -4.05 5.65
C GLY A 204 12.69 -5.28 5.43
N THR A 205 11.57 -5.35 6.14
CA THR A 205 10.63 -6.47 6.03
C THR A 205 9.20 -5.95 5.94
N ILE A 206 8.40 -6.65 5.15
CA ILE A 206 6.96 -6.46 5.02
C ILE A 206 6.17 -7.56 5.74
N ASP A 207 6.85 -8.41 6.51
CA ASP A 207 6.25 -9.49 7.29
C ASP A 207 5.51 -8.94 8.53
N TYR A 208 4.33 -8.38 8.28
CA TYR A 208 3.49 -7.81 9.32
C TYR A 208 2.65 -8.91 10.00
N PRO A 209 2.71 -9.06 11.34
CA PRO A 209 2.15 -10.23 12.01
C PRO A 209 0.64 -10.17 12.28
N LEU A 210 -0.05 -9.07 11.94
CA LEU A 210 -1.49 -8.93 12.20
C LEU A 210 -2.32 -9.06 10.92
N PHE A 211 -3.54 -9.57 11.09
CA PHE A 211 -4.50 -9.79 10.02
C PHE A 211 -4.92 -8.50 9.30
N LEU A 212 -5.17 -7.41 10.05
CA LEU A 212 -5.65 -6.13 9.51
C LEU A 212 -5.12 -4.94 10.33
N TYR A 213 -4.92 -3.83 9.62
CA TYR A 213 -4.59 -2.49 10.11
C TYR A 213 -3.22 -2.34 10.74
N GLY A 214 -2.66 -1.15 10.63
CA GLY A 214 -1.41 -0.76 11.29
C GLY A 214 -0.17 -1.01 10.44
N GLU A 215 -0.34 -1.55 9.23
CA GLU A 215 0.70 -1.76 8.24
C GLU A 215 1.45 -0.47 7.90
N GLU A 216 0.74 0.66 7.80
CA GLU A 216 1.39 1.93 7.42
C GLU A 216 2.36 2.40 8.50
N ILE A 217 1.98 2.23 9.77
CA ILE A 217 2.84 2.57 10.90
C ILE A 217 3.95 1.54 11.07
N PHE A 218 3.66 0.26 10.82
CA PHE A 218 4.67 -0.78 10.85
C PHE A 218 5.79 -0.50 9.85
N ILE A 219 5.46 -0.22 8.58
CA ILE A 219 6.45 0.15 7.56
C ILE A 219 7.16 1.45 7.92
N ALA A 220 6.44 2.48 8.40
CA ALA A 220 7.04 3.74 8.82
C ALA A 220 8.08 3.57 9.95
N GLU A 221 7.78 2.75 10.96
CA GLU A 221 8.70 2.48 12.05
C GLU A 221 9.89 1.63 11.61
N GLN A 222 9.68 0.68 10.69
CA GLN A 222 10.77 -0.07 10.06
C GLN A 222 11.71 0.90 9.32
N VAL A 223 11.20 1.71 8.39
CA VAL A 223 12.00 2.70 7.64
C VAL A 223 12.77 3.62 8.58
N ARG A 224 12.12 4.13 9.63
CA ARG A 224 12.76 4.98 10.65
C ARG A 224 13.88 4.24 11.39
N SER A 225 13.68 2.97 11.76
CA SER A 225 14.70 2.17 12.45
C SER A 225 15.92 1.89 11.59
N LEU A 226 15.74 1.86 10.26
CA LEU A 226 16.78 1.70 9.25
C LEU A 226 17.47 3.01 8.87
N GLY A 227 17.13 4.12 9.55
CA GLY A 227 17.68 5.44 9.27
C GLY A 227 17.28 6.00 7.90
N GLY A 228 16.18 5.50 7.33
CA GLY A 228 15.67 5.92 6.03
C GLY A 228 14.48 6.87 6.11
N ARG A 229 13.98 7.26 4.94
CA ARG A 229 12.85 8.17 4.75
C ARG A 229 11.79 7.58 3.85
N ILE A 230 10.56 8.07 4.04
CA ILE A 230 9.44 7.82 3.13
C ILE A 230 9.15 9.11 2.38
N ILE A 231 9.17 9.05 1.04
CA ILE A 231 8.88 10.20 0.19
C ILE A 231 7.52 10.01 -0.48
N TYR A 232 6.71 11.05 -0.47
CA TYR A 232 5.56 11.15 -1.35
C TYR A 232 6.02 11.68 -2.70
N ASP A 233 5.70 10.98 -3.80
CA ASP A 233 5.90 11.48 -5.17
C ASP A 233 4.53 11.64 -5.86
N PRO A 234 4.07 12.89 -6.13
CA PRO A 234 2.78 13.14 -6.77
C PRO A 234 2.76 12.76 -8.27
N ASN A 235 3.90 12.55 -8.91
CA ASN A 235 3.96 12.18 -10.34
C ASN A 235 3.64 10.70 -10.56
N LEU A 236 3.84 9.88 -9.53
CA LEU A 236 3.42 8.49 -9.50
C LEU A 236 1.97 8.45 -9.04
N GLU A 237 1.06 8.06 -9.91
CA GLU A 237 -0.38 8.22 -9.66
C GLU A 237 -1.15 6.90 -9.82
N PHE A 238 -2.00 6.63 -8.84
CA PHE A 238 -3.06 5.63 -8.87
C PHE A 238 -4.40 6.32 -8.67
N LEU A 239 -5.44 5.81 -9.32
CA LEU A 239 -6.81 6.27 -9.15
C LEU A 239 -7.61 5.25 -8.34
N ASP A 240 -8.30 5.74 -7.32
CA ASP A 240 -9.27 4.98 -6.54
C ASP A 240 -10.68 5.40 -6.97
N GLU A 241 -11.42 4.49 -7.63
CA GLU A 241 -12.82 4.71 -8.03
C GLU A 241 -13.77 4.75 -6.83
N GLY A 242 -13.30 4.39 -5.64
CA GLY A 242 -14.10 4.32 -4.42
C GLY A 242 -15.03 3.11 -4.39
N SER A 243 -14.70 2.04 -5.15
CA SER A 243 -15.30 0.73 -5.01
C SER A 243 -15.08 0.28 -3.57
N VAL A 244 -16.19 0.18 -2.86
CA VAL A 244 -16.22 0.06 -1.40
C VAL A 244 -15.81 -1.37 -1.02
N SER A 245 -14.51 -1.63 -0.98
CA SER A 245 -13.94 -2.75 -0.24
C SER A 245 -13.84 -2.41 1.26
N THR A 246 -14.70 -1.51 1.78
CA THR A 246 -14.88 -1.46 3.24
C THR A 246 -15.57 -2.74 3.65
N SER A 247 -14.74 -3.64 4.17
CA SER A 247 -15.07 -4.88 4.83
C SER A 247 -16.51 -4.85 5.41
N LYS A 248 -17.33 -5.85 5.06
CA LYS A 248 -18.66 -6.09 5.69
C LYS A 248 -18.55 -6.44 7.19
N LEU A 249 -17.42 -6.13 7.82
CA LEU A 249 -17.13 -6.44 9.21
C LEU A 249 -17.98 -5.56 10.11
N ASP A 250 -18.60 -6.23 11.09
CA ASP A 250 -19.28 -5.56 12.18
C ASP A 250 -18.32 -4.59 12.91
N TYR A 251 -18.85 -3.46 13.38
CA TYR A 251 -18.07 -2.42 14.04
C TYR A 251 -17.32 -2.94 15.28
N LYS A 252 -17.85 -3.97 15.96
CA LYS A 252 -17.17 -4.62 17.08
C LYS A 252 -15.91 -5.36 16.63
N ARG A 253 -15.98 -6.07 15.50
CA ARG A 253 -14.81 -6.75 14.93
C ARG A 253 -13.78 -5.73 14.45
N LEU A 254 -14.22 -4.64 13.83
CA LEU A 254 -13.34 -3.53 13.45
C LEU A 254 -12.62 -2.92 14.67
N ALA A 255 -13.35 -2.63 15.75
CA ALA A 255 -12.75 -2.14 17.00
C ALA A 255 -11.69 -3.12 17.55
N LYS A 256 -11.98 -4.43 17.52
CA LYS A 256 -11.06 -5.47 17.97
C LYS A 256 -9.76 -5.50 17.15
N GLU A 257 -9.85 -5.44 15.82
CA GLU A 257 -8.64 -5.43 14.97
C GLU A 257 -7.83 -4.13 15.15
N HIS A 258 -8.48 -2.96 15.22
CA HIS A 258 -7.80 -1.71 15.54
C HIS A 258 -7.16 -1.72 16.93
N LEU A 259 -7.79 -2.36 17.93
CA LEU A 259 -7.22 -2.50 19.26
C LEU A 259 -5.96 -3.37 19.24
N LYS A 260 -5.98 -4.51 18.54
CA LYS A 260 -4.78 -5.36 18.36
C LYS A 260 -3.64 -4.58 17.70
N ALA A 261 -3.92 -3.91 16.60
CA ALA A 261 -2.93 -3.10 15.88
C ALA A 261 -2.36 -1.97 16.76
N THR A 262 -3.22 -1.26 17.49
CA THR A 262 -2.81 -0.17 18.39
C THR A 262 -1.91 -0.68 19.51
N ARG A 263 -2.27 -1.81 20.14
CA ARG A 263 -1.46 -2.43 21.20
C ARG A 263 -0.12 -2.94 20.67
N PHE A 264 -0.12 -3.54 19.48
CA PHE A 264 1.10 -3.97 18.82
C PHE A 264 2.04 -2.79 18.57
N ILE A 265 1.53 -1.69 18.01
CA ILE A 265 2.33 -0.47 17.75
C ILE A 265 2.85 0.13 19.05
N LEU A 266 2.00 0.28 20.08
CA LEU A 266 2.41 0.81 21.37
C LEU A 266 3.53 0.00 21.99
N LYS A 267 3.36 -1.33 22.05
CA LYS A 267 4.31 -2.24 22.67
C LYS A 267 5.67 -2.23 21.98
N ASN A 268 5.70 -2.21 20.65
CA ASN A 268 6.95 -2.38 19.89
C ASN A 268 7.67 -1.06 19.57
N TYR A 269 6.94 0.06 19.46
CA TYR A 269 7.51 1.31 18.93
C TYR A 269 7.38 2.52 19.87
N TYR A 270 6.60 2.40 20.94
CA TYR A 270 6.38 3.46 21.92
C TYR A 270 6.58 2.96 23.37
N PRO A 271 7.82 2.57 23.74
CA PRO A 271 8.14 2.14 25.10
C PRO A 271 7.77 3.20 26.15
#